data_AF-A0A382DYR5-F1
#
_entry.id   AF-A0A382DYR5-F1
#
_cell.length_a   1.000
_cell.length_b   1.000
_cell.length_c   1.000
_cell.angle_alpha   90.00
_cell.angle_beta   90.00
_cell.angle_gamma   90.00
#
_symmetry.space_group_name_H-M   'P 1'
#
loop_
_entity.id
_entity.type
_entity.pdbx_description
1 polymer ?
#
loop_
_entity_poly.entity_id
_entity_poly.type
_entity_poly.pdbx_seq_one_letter_code
_entity_poly.pdbx_strand_id
1 'polypeptide(L)'
;MEIDLFYLGIVILILNEGFVMLRHYSSKVSTLLTLIKEKWGWKWLLLHSALDILWICLLIAGYEKGQYHEVILGVVFGAMILFYIPVMIREHKKL
;
A
#
# COMPACT_ATOMS: atom_id res chain seq x y z
N MET A 1 -17.80 -17.95 8.50
CA MET A 1 -16.40 -17.56 8.28
C MET A 1 -16.29 -16.13 8.78
N GLU A 2 -15.69 -15.93 9.95
CA GLU A 2 -15.43 -14.58 10.45
C GLU A 2 -14.33 -13.95 9.61
N ILE A 3 -14.53 -12.72 9.15
CA ILE A 3 -13.50 -11.99 8.41
C ILE A 3 -12.50 -11.48 9.43
N ASP A 4 -11.25 -11.93 9.30
CA ASP A 4 -10.16 -11.40 10.08
C ASP A 4 -9.84 -9.97 9.63
N LEU A 5 -10.18 -9.00 10.47
CA LEU A 5 -9.99 -7.57 10.23
C LEU A 5 -8.53 -7.22 9.97
N PHE A 6 -7.60 -7.95 10.58
CA PHE A 6 -6.18 -7.72 10.39
C PHE A 6 -5.76 -8.05 8.95
N TYR A 7 -6.08 -9.25 8.47
CA TYR A 7 -5.79 -9.64 7.09
C TYR A 7 -6.57 -8.82 6.07
N LEU A 8 -7.80 -8.38 6.39
CA LEU A 8 -8.53 -7.44 5.55
C LEU A 8 -7.79 -6.10 5.43
N GLY A 9 -7.27 -5.56 6.54
CA GLY A 9 -6.41 -4.38 6.54
C GLY A 9 -5.17 -4.56 5.66
N ILE A 10 -4.49 -5.70 5.76
CA ILE A 10 -3.32 -6.03 4.92
C ILE A 10 -3.69 -6.06 3.44
N VAL A 11 -4.81 -6.67 3.07
CA VAL A 11 -5.26 -6.73 1.68
C VAL A 11 -5.54 -5.31 1.16
N ILE A 12 -6.22 -4.46 1.92
CA ILE A 12 -6.51 -3.08 1.51
C ILE A 12 -5.22 -2.27 1.40
N LEU A 13 -4.28 -2.42 2.34
CA LEU A 13 -2.95 -1.80 2.27
C LEU A 13 -2.23 -2.17 0.97
N ILE A 14 -2.11 -3.47 0.67
CA ILE A 14 -1.39 -3.95 -0.52
C ILE A 14 -2.07 -3.44 -1.80
N LEU A 15 -3.40 -3.43 -1.85
CA LEU A 15 -4.12 -2.95 -3.03
C LEU A 15 -4.06 -1.42 -3.17
N ASN A 16 -4.14 -0.66 -2.08
CA ASN A 16 -4.14 0.80 -2.11
C ASN A 16 -2.71 1.35 -2.31
N GLU A 17 -1.81 1.10 -1.36
CA GLU A 17 -0.44 1.59 -1.39
C GLU A 17 0.39 0.85 -2.44
N GLY A 18 0.24 -0.48 -2.53
CA GLY A 18 0.97 -1.26 -3.52
C GLY A 18 0.65 -0.83 -4.95
N PHE A 19 -0.61 -0.51 -5.27
CA PHE A 19 -0.98 0.04 -6.58
C PHE A 19 -0.27 1.36 -6.89
N VAL A 20 -0.19 2.26 -5.91
CA VAL A 20 0.50 3.55 -6.06
C VAL A 20 2.01 3.36 -6.20
N MET A 21 2.60 2.42 -5.46
CA MET A 21 4.03 2.10 -5.52
C MET A 21 4.45 1.41 -6.82
N LEU A 22 3.56 0.61 -7.43
CA LEU A 22 3.81 -0.08 -8.70
C LEU A 22 4.14 0.88 -9.86
N ARG A 23 3.77 2.16 -9.79
CA ARG A 23 4.16 3.19 -10.77
C ARG A 23 5.67 3.27 -10.99
N HIS A 24 6.46 2.94 -9.96
CA HIS A 24 7.92 2.99 -10.02
C HIS A 24 8.54 1.78 -10.73
N TYR A 25 7.75 0.73 -11.01
CA TYR A 25 8.22 -0.53 -11.58
C TYR A 25 7.69 -0.78 -13.00
N SER A 26 6.58 -0.15 -13.38
CA SER A 26 5.95 -0.33 -14.69
C SER A 26 5.47 1.00 -15.26
N SER A 27 5.94 1.35 -16.46
CA SER A 27 5.49 2.53 -17.20
C SER A 27 3.98 2.49 -17.48
N LYS A 28 3.43 1.30 -17.76
CA LYS A 28 1.99 1.11 -17.97
C LYS A 28 1.17 1.51 -16.72
N VAL A 29 1.65 1.13 -15.54
CA VAL A 29 0.98 1.49 -14.27
C VAL A 29 1.14 2.98 -13.98
N SER A 30 2.30 3.57 -14.28
CA SER A 30 2.49 5.02 -14.15
C SER A 30 1.50 5.79 -15.02
N THR A 31 1.35 5.41 -16.29
CA THR A 31 0.38 6.05 -17.20
C THR A 31 -1.05 5.85 -16.71
N LEU A 32 -1.41 4.64 -16.27
CA LEU A 32 -2.73 4.36 -15.73
C LEU A 32 -3.04 5.23 -14.49
N LEU A 33 -2.10 5.35 -13.55
CA LEU A 33 -2.27 6.17 -12.36
C LEU A 33 -2.43 7.65 -12.72
N THR A 34 -1.66 8.15 -13.70
CA THR A 34 -1.82 9.51 -14.22
C THR A 34 -3.21 9.71 -14.82
N LEU A 35 -3.69 8.79 -15.68
CA LEU A 35 -5.03 8.87 -16.26
C LEU A 35 -6.14 8.84 -15.20
N ILE A 36 -5.99 8.03 -14.16
CA ILE A 36 -6.93 7.99 -13.03
C ILE A 36 -6.91 9.34 -12.30
N LYS A 37 -5.74 9.88 -11.98
CA LYS A 37 -5.58 11.18 -11.32
C LYS A 37 -6.13 12.33 -12.16
N GLU A 38 -5.92 12.32 -13.47
CA GLU A 38 -6.45 13.35 -14.38
C GLU A 38 -7.98 13.28 -14.47
N LYS A 39 -8.55 12.07 -14.55
CA LYS A 39 -9.99 11.86 -14.70
C LYS A 39 -10.77 12.08 -13.39
N TRP A 40 -10.20 11.65 -12.25
CA TRP A 40 -10.89 11.65 -10.96
C TRP A 40 -10.40 12.76 -10.03
N GLY A 41 -9.23 13.36 -10.27
CA GLY A 41 -8.69 14.51 -9.56
C GLY A 41 -8.77 14.35 -8.04
N TRP A 42 -9.48 15.29 -7.41
CA TRP A 42 -9.71 15.29 -5.97
C TRP A 42 -10.43 14.04 -5.44
N LYS A 43 -11.33 13.43 -6.23
CA LYS A 43 -12.06 12.22 -5.82
C LYS A 43 -11.12 11.03 -5.66
N TRP A 44 -10.11 10.92 -6.52
CA TRP A 44 -9.08 9.89 -6.37
C TRP A 44 -8.28 10.09 -5.08
N LEU A 45 -7.85 11.33 -4.81
CA LEU A 45 -7.13 11.64 -3.57
C LEU A 45 -7.96 11.28 -2.34
N LEU A 46 -9.24 11.66 -2.34
CA LEU A 46 -10.14 11.35 -1.22
C LEU A 46 -10.35 9.84 -1.05
N LEU A 47 -10.57 9.09 -2.14
CA LEU A 47 -10.72 7.64 -2.09
C LEU A 47 -9.46 6.97 -1.55
N HIS A 48 -8.29 7.35 -2.08
CA HIS A 48 -7.01 6.79 -1.68
C HIS A 48 -6.71 7.06 -0.21
N SER A 49 -6.86 8.31 0.25
CA SER A 49 -6.67 8.67 1.65
C SER A 49 -7.70 8.04 2.59
N ALA A 50 -8.94 7.85 2.14
CA ALA A 50 -9.96 7.15 2.92
C ALA A 50 -9.61 5.66 3.08
N LEU A 51 -9.11 5.02 2.01
CA LEU A 51 -8.60 3.66 2.09
C LEU A 51 -7.36 3.57 2.99
N ASP A 52 -6.54 4.62 3.05
CA ASP A 52 -5.40 4.67 3.97
C ASP A 52 -5.81 4.63 5.43
N ILE A 53 -6.72 5.52 5.80
CA ILE A 53 -7.28 5.55 7.15
C ILE A 53 -7.94 4.21 7.46
N LEU A 54 -8.69 3.65 6.50
CA LEU A 54 -9.41 2.40 6.69
C LEU A 54 -8.46 1.23 6.97
N TRP A 55 -7.40 1.03 6.16
CA TRP A 55 -6.49 -0.09 6.40
C TRP A 55 -5.72 0.09 7.72
N ILE A 56 -5.33 1.31 8.10
CA ILE A 56 -4.69 1.58 9.39
C ILE A 56 -5.62 1.18 10.54
N CYS A 57 -6.88 1.64 10.51
CA CYS A 57 -7.85 1.31 11.55
C CYS A 57 -8.10 -0.20 11.65
N LEU A 58 -8.18 -0.90 10.51
CA LEU A 58 -8.38 -2.35 10.47
C LEU A 58 -7.17 -3.11 11.03
N LEU A 59 -5.94 -2.68 10.72
CA LEU A 59 -4.74 -3.28 11.30
C LEU A 59 -4.69 -3.10 12.81
N ILE A 60 -4.97 -1.90 13.32
CA ILE A 60 -4.99 -1.64 14.77
C ILE A 60 -6.05 -2.51 15.45
N ALA A 61 -7.29 -2.48 14.96
CA ALA A 61 -8.40 -3.23 15.55
C ALA A 61 -8.21 -4.76 15.46
N GLY A 62 -7.60 -5.25 14.37
CA GLY A 62 -7.27 -6.66 14.21
C GLY A 62 -6.09 -7.10 15.07
N TYR A 63 -5.09 -6.25 15.24
CA TYR A 63 -3.89 -6.53 16.03
C TYR A 63 -4.21 -6.74 17.51
N GLU A 64 -5.07 -5.90 18.08
CA GLU A 64 -5.52 -6.01 19.48
C GLU A 64 -6.17 -7.37 19.80
N LYS A 65 -6.76 -8.03 18.79
CA LYS A 65 -7.47 -9.31 18.96
C LYS A 65 -6.58 -10.54 18.79
N GLY A 66 -5.57 -10.50 17.92
CA GLY A 66 -4.86 -11.71 17.46
C GLY A 66 -3.34 -11.73 17.68
N GLN A 67 -2.74 -10.68 18.25
CA GLN A 67 -1.29 -10.59 18.50
C GLN A 67 -0.39 -10.89 17.28
N TYR A 68 -0.73 -10.37 16.10
CA TYR A 68 -0.05 -10.60 14.81
C TYR A 68 1.34 -9.94 14.64
N HIS A 69 2.19 -9.96 15.68
CA HIS A 69 3.51 -9.30 15.72
C HIS A 69 4.39 -9.71 14.54
N GLU A 70 4.50 -11.01 14.26
CA GLU A 70 5.33 -11.55 13.18
C GLU A 70 4.84 -11.12 11.79
N VAL A 71 3.52 -11.04 11.61
CA VAL A 71 2.92 -10.69 10.31
C VAL A 71 3.13 -9.21 10.01
N ILE A 72 2.95 -8.32 11.00
CA ILE A 72 3.23 -6.88 10.83
C ILE A 72 4.71 -6.67 10.49
N LEU A 73 5.63 -7.35 11.19
CA LEU A 73 7.06 -7.27 10.90
C LEU A 73 7.35 -7.75 9.49
N GLY A 74 6.79 -8.90 9.09
CA GLY A 74 6.94 -9.44 7.74
C GLY A 74 6.41 -8.52 6.66
N VAL A 75 5.28 -7.85 6.89
CA VAL A 75 4.69 -6.90 5.93
C VAL A 75 5.53 -5.63 5.81
N VAL A 76 6.00 -5.06 6.94
CA VAL A 76 6.84 -3.85 6.94
C VAL A 76 8.18 -4.14 6.26
N PHE A 77 8.91 -5.16 6.72
CA PHE A 77 10.20 -5.52 6.14
C PHE A 77 10.06 -6.01 4.69
N GLY A 78 9.03 -6.80 4.40
CA GLY A 78 8.74 -7.26 3.05
C GLY A 78 8.46 -6.10 2.09
N ALA A 79 7.63 -5.13 2.51
CA ALA A 79 7.35 -3.94 1.71
C ALA A 79 8.61 -3.09 1.50
N MET A 80 9.46 -2.92 2.53
CA MET A 80 10.73 -2.20 2.39
C MET A 80 11.65 -2.87 1.37
N ILE A 81 11.83 -4.19 1.47
CA ILE A 81 12.72 -4.95 0.59
C ILE A 81 12.21 -4.96 -0.85
N LEU A 82 10.92 -5.22 -1.05
CA LEU A 82 10.34 -5.38 -2.38
C LEU A 82 10.14 -4.05 -3.10
N PHE A 83 9.75 -2.99 -2.39
CA PHE A 83 9.33 -1.74 -3.01
C PHE A 83 10.29 -0.58 -2.77
N TYR A 84 10.85 -0.41 -1.58
CA TYR A 84 11.65 0.78 -1.27
C TYR A 84 13.13 0.62 -1.63
N ILE A 85 13.74 -0.53 -1.33
CA ILE A 85 15.16 -0.77 -1.65
C ILE A 85 15.46 -0.64 -3.15
N PRO A 86 14.70 -1.25 -4.09
CA PRO A 86 15.02 -1.16 -5.51
C PRO A 86 14.74 0.23 -6.09
N VAL A 87 13.83 1.01 -5.49
CA VAL A 87 13.62 2.42 -5.86
C VAL A 87 14.81 3.25 -5.40
N MET A 88 15.21 3.14 -4.13
CA MET A 88 16.34 3.87 -3.55
C MET A 88 17.64 3.63 -4.32
N ILE A 89 17.95 2.37 -4.68
CA ILE A 89 19.13 2.03 -5.49
C ILE A 89 19.08 2.69 -6.87
N ARG A 90 17.90 2.73 -7.50
CA ARG A 90 17.74 3.36 -8.83
C ARG A 90 17.94 4.87 -8.77
N GLU A 91 17.47 5.51 -7.71
CA GLU A 91 17.67 6.95 -7.51
C GLU A 91 19.14 7.27 -7.24
N HIS A 92 19.84 6.46 -6.43
CA HIS A 92 21.27 6.64 -6.18
C HIS A 92 22.15 6.37 -7.42
N LYS A 93 21.76 5.45 -8.31
CA LYS A 93 22.50 5.18 -9.56
C LYS A 93 22.25 6.21 -10.68
N LYS A 94 21.26 7.09 -10.51
CA LYS A 94 20.94 8.19 -11.45
C LYS A 94 21.57 9.53 -11.04
N LEU A 95 22.19 9.59 -9.87
CA LEU A 95 23.09 10.66 -9.42
C LEU A 95 24.52 10.34 -9.87
#